data_AF-K9QU82-F1
#
_entry.id   AF-K9QU82-F1
#
_cell.length_a   1.000
_cell.length_b   1.000
_cell.length_c   1.000
_cell.angle_alpha   90.00
_cell.angle_beta   90.00
_cell.angle_gamma   90.00
#
_symmetry.space_group_name_H-M   'P 1'
#
loop_
_entity.id
_entity.type
_entity.pdbx_description
1 polymer ?
#
loop_
_entity_poly.entity_id
_entity_poly.type
_entity_poly.pdbx_seq_one_letter_code
_entity_poly.pdbx_strand_id
1 'polypeptide(L)'
;MKYWILSCLLPVMVVSYPVKVQAVASIVVDASDQPLNITGWLGEESPLIGNLRLTYQGENIENLVFLPSDLRRKEGGEMISRQQIVIAGESKLSVGIPQDFQIRVTNIRLPGTYEGTVQIFLPNQSPQPLKTIPLTVIAKVRPNLIPIAGTEQIQLRLVNCNGLLGWFDCLIAQGLLPASAFLNQWQLQFDNPTQAPVTIIDTKVILKGEQTGYQLTEQTVSLPPGVITLPSDRIMGIPLTVNRSVIPPDRYTGAIYLTLSGQTQRLVIPVDLKMRSGPILPLMVLIFGVTLGRLLKYMQESGGEITRAVKALYRLKSRIIKEVENPEDQKILERMLDWVEQLIRWEKIDKALAEIDAIESRLEALTKLRQIENQLMEVQEPSHLGKIALELQKDIAKTRNLIAQKNDPAANKMMTAIMRDLSNLHQKMNINKNLMQNQSFLPLELASSINDSLIRADKLTPHDLPQQSNWEIHVQDFLVLLSGVSDDVRIGVTVWMIRPFLSLTLLIGLSLVGLGSLYVDNGMTFGSKPFSDYLGLILWGISADIASRNLSSLQNRSTDKDSNLTP
;
A
#
# COMPACT_ATOMS: atom_id res chain seq x y z
N MET A 1 -99.40 -31.92 -90.60
CA MET A 1 -97.96 -31.58 -90.64
C MET A 1 -97.21 -32.78 -90.06
N LYS A 2 -96.63 -33.69 -90.86
CA LYS A 2 -95.19 -33.75 -91.25
C LYS A 2 -94.29 -33.68 -89.98
N TYR A 3 -93.54 -34.69 -89.51
CA TYR A 3 -92.68 -35.68 -90.18
C TYR A 3 -92.38 -36.93 -89.30
N TRP A 4 -92.00 -38.02 -89.99
CA TRP A 4 -91.33 -39.24 -89.50
C TRP A 4 -89.96 -39.00 -88.85
N ILE A 5 -89.60 -39.79 -87.82
CA ILE A 5 -88.22 -40.27 -87.59
C ILE A 5 -88.27 -41.71 -87.05
N LEU A 6 -87.58 -42.60 -87.76
CA LEU A 6 -87.34 -44.02 -87.50
C LEU A 6 -86.35 -44.19 -86.35
N SER A 7 -86.66 -45.08 -85.39
CA SER A 7 -85.75 -45.49 -84.31
C SER A 7 -85.02 -46.78 -84.72
N CYS A 8 -83.68 -46.75 -84.79
CA CYS A 8 -82.83 -47.93 -84.97
C CYS A 8 -81.93 -48.09 -83.74
N LEU A 9 -82.18 -49.16 -83.01
CA LEU A 9 -81.38 -49.71 -81.91
C LEU A 9 -80.05 -50.24 -82.45
N LEU A 10 -78.94 -49.80 -81.86
CA LEU A 10 -77.60 -50.33 -82.10
C LEU A 10 -76.94 -50.60 -80.73
N PRO A 11 -76.59 -51.85 -80.38
CA PRO A 11 -75.91 -52.14 -79.12
C PRO A 11 -74.41 -51.84 -79.26
N VAL A 12 -73.89 -50.96 -78.41
CA VAL A 12 -72.46 -50.72 -78.24
C VAL A 12 -71.88 -51.88 -77.41
N MET A 13 -71.14 -52.78 -78.06
CA MET A 13 -70.25 -53.71 -77.38
C MET A 13 -69.09 -52.94 -76.75
N VAL A 14 -69.01 -52.90 -75.42
CA VAL A 14 -67.83 -52.49 -74.68
C VAL A 14 -66.86 -53.69 -74.65
N VAL A 15 -65.78 -53.61 -75.43
CA VAL A 15 -64.66 -54.56 -75.34
C VAL A 15 -63.73 -54.09 -74.22
N SER A 16 -63.87 -54.71 -73.06
CA SER A 16 -62.92 -54.55 -71.94
C SER A 16 -61.64 -55.31 -72.26
N TYR A 17 -60.61 -54.64 -72.75
CA TYR A 17 -59.26 -55.22 -72.75
C TYR A 17 -58.73 -55.23 -71.30
N PRO A 18 -58.34 -56.39 -70.74
CA PRO A 18 -57.59 -56.40 -69.49
C PRO A 18 -56.20 -55.84 -69.77
N VAL A 19 -55.98 -54.56 -69.45
CA VAL A 19 -54.64 -54.02 -69.30
C VAL A 19 -54.06 -54.69 -68.06
N LYS A 20 -53.15 -55.66 -68.25
CA LYS A 20 -52.24 -56.07 -67.17
C LYS A 20 -51.40 -54.84 -66.82
N VAL A 21 -51.77 -54.13 -65.76
CA VAL A 21 -50.86 -53.18 -65.11
C VAL A 21 -49.74 -54.03 -64.52
N GLN A 22 -48.64 -54.15 -65.25
CA GLN A 22 -47.38 -54.57 -64.65
C GLN A 22 -47.02 -53.50 -63.62
N ALA A 23 -47.19 -53.82 -62.34
CA ALA A 23 -46.70 -52.99 -61.26
C ALA A 23 -45.20 -52.78 -61.51
N VAL A 24 -44.83 -51.54 -61.81
CA VAL A 24 -43.43 -51.17 -61.97
C VAL A 24 -42.77 -51.38 -60.62
N ALA A 25 -41.88 -52.36 -60.55
CA ALA A 25 -41.05 -52.65 -59.39
C ALA A 25 -40.42 -51.34 -58.88
N SER A 26 -40.76 -50.93 -57.65
CA SER A 26 -40.19 -49.71 -57.06
C SER A 26 -39.68 -49.98 -55.64
N ILE A 27 -38.43 -49.59 -55.39
CA ILE A 27 -37.87 -49.52 -54.04
C ILE A 27 -38.26 -48.17 -53.45
N VAL A 28 -38.94 -48.22 -52.31
CA VAL A 28 -39.24 -47.06 -51.47
C VAL A 28 -38.19 -47.01 -50.38
N VAL A 29 -37.48 -45.87 -50.31
CA VAL A 29 -36.56 -45.54 -49.22
C VAL A 29 -37.36 -44.78 -48.17
N ASP A 30 -37.10 -45.04 -46.89
CA ASP A 30 -37.74 -44.28 -45.81
C ASP A 30 -37.43 -42.77 -45.96
N ALA A 31 -38.39 -41.92 -45.64
CA ALA A 31 -38.28 -40.47 -45.83
C ALA A 31 -37.19 -39.84 -44.95
N SER A 32 -36.88 -40.46 -43.80
CA SER A 32 -35.78 -40.04 -42.93
C SER A 32 -34.39 -40.34 -43.50
N ASP A 33 -34.31 -41.23 -44.48
CA ASP A 33 -33.05 -41.80 -44.99
C ASP A 33 -32.72 -41.28 -46.40
N GLN A 34 -33.47 -40.27 -46.87
CA GLN A 34 -33.25 -39.63 -48.17
C GLN A 34 -33.24 -38.08 -48.04
N PRO A 35 -32.06 -37.43 -47.90
CA PRO A 35 -30.71 -38.00 -48.00
C PRO A 35 -30.26 -38.71 -46.72
N LEU A 36 -29.38 -39.71 -46.88
CA LEU A 36 -28.78 -40.42 -45.76
C LEU A 36 -27.65 -39.58 -45.14
N ASN A 37 -27.85 -39.13 -43.91
CA ASN A 37 -26.88 -38.30 -43.19
C ASN A 37 -26.25 -39.09 -42.03
N ILE A 38 -24.94 -39.33 -42.13
CA ILE A 38 -24.15 -40.00 -41.09
C ILE A 38 -23.29 -38.96 -40.39
N THR A 39 -23.45 -38.79 -39.08
CA THR A 39 -22.62 -37.88 -38.27
C THR A 39 -21.86 -38.65 -37.21
N GLY A 40 -20.56 -38.39 -37.05
CA GLY A 40 -19.83 -38.94 -35.91
C GLY A 40 -18.49 -38.29 -35.66
N TRP A 41 -17.83 -38.75 -34.59
CA TRP A 41 -16.57 -38.20 -34.10
C TRP A 41 -15.37 -39.01 -34.60
N LEU A 42 -14.34 -38.33 -35.08
CA LEU A 42 -13.06 -38.91 -35.43
C LEU A 42 -12.23 -39.20 -34.17
N GLY A 43 -11.44 -40.28 -34.20
CA GLY A 43 -10.57 -40.71 -33.10
C GLY A 43 -11.08 -41.92 -32.31
N GLU A 44 -12.32 -42.38 -32.57
CA GLU A 44 -12.77 -43.71 -32.17
C GLU A 44 -12.41 -44.67 -33.32
N GLU A 45 -11.78 -45.82 -33.05
CA GLU A 45 -11.47 -46.85 -34.06
C GLU A 45 -12.72 -47.45 -34.74
N SER A 46 -13.90 -46.98 -34.34
CA SER A 46 -15.20 -47.40 -34.84
C SER A 46 -15.54 -46.78 -36.19
N PRO A 47 -16.11 -47.55 -37.14
CA PRO A 47 -16.66 -46.98 -38.36
C PRO A 47 -17.80 -46.01 -38.05
N LEU A 48 -18.00 -45.01 -38.90
CA LEU A 48 -19.22 -44.21 -38.86
C LEU A 48 -20.36 -45.03 -39.47
N ILE A 49 -21.46 -45.18 -38.73
CA ILE A 49 -22.58 -46.06 -39.08
C ILE A 49 -23.82 -45.23 -39.37
N GLY A 50 -24.42 -45.47 -40.54
CA GLY A 50 -25.78 -45.04 -40.90
C GLY A 50 -26.69 -46.23 -41.09
N ASN A 51 -27.98 -46.06 -40.85
CA ASN A 51 -28.99 -47.08 -41.14
C ASN A 51 -29.81 -46.61 -42.34
N LEU A 52 -30.09 -47.54 -43.25
CA LEU A 52 -30.90 -47.32 -44.44
C LEU A 52 -32.03 -48.35 -44.45
N ARG A 53 -33.26 -47.87 -44.35
CA ARG A 53 -34.45 -48.72 -44.45
C ARG A 53 -35.02 -48.72 -45.87
N LEU A 54 -35.17 -49.91 -46.44
CA LEU A 54 -35.74 -50.11 -47.77
C LEU A 54 -37.02 -50.95 -47.68
N THR A 55 -38.05 -50.54 -48.42
CA THR A 55 -39.27 -51.34 -48.64
C THR A 55 -39.44 -51.56 -50.13
N TYR A 56 -39.68 -52.80 -50.54
CA TYR A 56 -39.85 -53.13 -51.95
C TYR A 56 -41.31 -53.42 -52.31
N GLN A 57 -41.78 -52.81 -53.40
CA GLN A 57 -43.11 -52.99 -53.97
C GLN A 57 -42.96 -53.67 -55.34
N GLY A 58 -43.10 -55.00 -55.39
CA GLY A 58 -42.91 -55.83 -56.59
C GLY A 58 -42.92 -57.32 -56.27
N GLU A 59 -42.13 -58.15 -56.97
CA GLU A 59 -41.88 -59.58 -56.66
C GLU A 59 -40.63 -59.78 -55.80
N ASN A 60 -40.64 -60.76 -54.87
CA ASN A 60 -39.49 -61.03 -53.96
C ASN A 60 -38.13 -60.97 -54.67
N ILE A 61 -37.21 -60.16 -54.15
CA ILE A 61 -35.87 -60.00 -54.72
C ILE A 61 -34.92 -60.95 -54.00
N GLU A 62 -34.26 -61.84 -54.75
CA GLU A 62 -33.32 -62.80 -54.18
C GLU A 62 -31.95 -62.20 -53.84
N ASN A 63 -31.51 -61.16 -54.54
CA ASN A 63 -30.21 -60.55 -54.30
C ASN A 63 -30.18 -59.07 -54.74
N LEU A 64 -30.15 -58.15 -53.78
CA LEU A 64 -29.92 -56.73 -54.04
C LEU A 64 -28.42 -56.43 -54.15
N VAL A 65 -28.03 -55.60 -55.12
CA VAL A 65 -26.65 -55.14 -55.26
C VAL A 65 -26.58 -53.65 -54.95
N PHE A 66 -25.70 -53.28 -54.03
CA PHE A 66 -25.39 -51.89 -53.71
C PHE A 66 -24.03 -51.50 -54.29
N LEU A 67 -23.98 -50.37 -55.01
CA LEU A 67 -22.76 -49.76 -55.51
C LEU A 67 -22.57 -48.38 -54.87
N PRO A 68 -21.74 -48.27 -53.81
CA PRO A 68 -21.36 -46.97 -53.28
C PRO A 68 -20.38 -46.27 -54.24
N SER A 69 -20.54 -44.95 -54.39
CA SER A 69 -19.52 -44.12 -55.03
C SER A 69 -18.44 -43.71 -54.03
N ASP A 70 -17.32 -43.21 -54.57
CA ASP A 70 -16.28 -42.62 -53.74
C ASP A 70 -16.82 -41.34 -53.06
N LEU A 71 -16.62 -41.18 -51.76
CA LEU A 71 -17.07 -39.98 -51.05
C LEU A 71 -16.02 -38.88 -51.22
N ARG A 72 -16.44 -37.72 -51.72
CA ARG A 72 -15.56 -36.56 -51.93
C ARG A 72 -15.77 -35.55 -50.83
N ARG A 73 -14.68 -35.07 -50.22
CA ARG A 73 -14.75 -34.01 -49.22
C ARG A 73 -15.11 -32.68 -49.90
N LYS A 74 -16.00 -31.90 -49.27
CA LYS A 74 -16.43 -30.60 -49.78
C LYS A 74 -15.37 -29.50 -49.62
N GLU A 75 -14.60 -29.55 -48.52
CA GLU A 75 -13.63 -28.51 -48.19
C GLU A 75 -12.20 -28.79 -48.72
N GLY A 76 -12.02 -29.74 -49.64
CA GLY A 76 -10.70 -30.09 -50.18
C GLY A 76 -10.72 -31.24 -51.19
N GLY A 77 -9.54 -31.80 -51.50
CA GLY A 77 -9.38 -32.88 -52.47
C GLY A 77 -9.41 -34.31 -51.88
N GLU A 78 -9.58 -34.45 -50.57
CA GLU A 78 -9.57 -35.75 -49.89
C GLU A 78 -10.76 -36.60 -50.36
N MET A 79 -10.52 -37.88 -50.59
CA MET A 79 -11.52 -38.83 -51.06
C MET A 79 -11.47 -40.10 -50.20
N ILE A 80 -12.64 -40.56 -49.77
CA ILE A 80 -12.80 -41.88 -49.18
C ILE A 80 -13.17 -42.83 -50.32
N SER A 81 -12.28 -43.78 -50.61
CA SER A 81 -12.54 -44.79 -51.63
C SER A 81 -13.78 -45.60 -51.29
N ARG A 82 -14.58 -45.95 -52.31
CA ARG A 82 -15.74 -46.84 -52.19
C ARG A 82 -15.45 -48.17 -51.48
N GLN A 83 -14.20 -48.64 -51.48
CA GLN A 83 -13.77 -49.85 -50.77
C GLN A 83 -13.83 -49.72 -49.25
N GLN A 84 -13.86 -48.49 -48.73
CA GLN A 84 -13.98 -48.17 -47.31
C GLN A 84 -15.45 -47.98 -46.88
N ILE A 85 -16.40 -48.32 -47.76
CA ILE A 85 -17.84 -48.19 -47.54
C ILE A 85 -18.43 -49.60 -47.63
N VAL A 86 -18.81 -50.15 -46.47
CA VAL A 86 -19.38 -51.49 -46.37
C VAL A 86 -20.86 -51.37 -46.05
N ILE A 87 -21.69 -52.02 -46.86
CA ILE A 87 -23.15 -52.07 -46.67
C ILE A 87 -23.48 -53.47 -46.18
N ALA A 88 -23.90 -53.58 -44.93
CA ALA A 88 -24.21 -54.83 -44.26
C ALA A 88 -25.72 -54.97 -44.06
N GLY A 89 -26.30 -56.08 -44.51
CA GLY A 89 -27.73 -56.40 -44.39
C GLY A 89 -28.04 -57.65 -45.20
N GLU A 90 -29.22 -58.22 -45.01
CA GLU A 90 -29.64 -59.36 -45.84
C GLU A 90 -30.02 -58.85 -47.23
N SER A 91 -29.46 -59.46 -48.28
CA SER A 91 -29.70 -59.00 -49.67
C SER A 91 -31.07 -59.44 -50.23
N LYS A 92 -31.88 -60.15 -49.45
CA LYS A 92 -33.18 -60.71 -49.84
C LYS A 92 -34.32 -59.83 -49.34
N LEU A 93 -34.99 -59.13 -50.25
CA LEU A 93 -36.15 -58.30 -49.92
C LEU A 93 -37.46 -59.05 -50.18
N SER A 94 -38.25 -59.24 -49.12
CA SER A 94 -39.62 -59.73 -49.22
C SER A 94 -40.58 -58.58 -49.54
N VAL A 95 -41.61 -58.85 -50.34
CA VAL A 95 -42.59 -57.84 -50.74
C VAL A 95 -43.26 -57.20 -49.51
N GLY A 96 -43.23 -55.86 -49.44
CA GLY A 96 -43.92 -55.09 -48.41
C GLY A 96 -43.31 -55.15 -47.00
N ILE A 97 -42.21 -55.88 -46.79
CA ILE A 97 -41.51 -55.96 -45.50
C ILE A 97 -40.32 -54.98 -45.52
N PRO A 98 -40.29 -53.98 -44.61
CA PRO A 98 -39.13 -53.09 -44.49
C PRO A 98 -37.89 -53.85 -44.01
N GLN A 99 -36.74 -53.56 -44.61
CA GLN A 99 -35.47 -54.15 -44.23
C GLN A 99 -34.39 -53.08 -44.03
N ASP A 100 -33.61 -53.26 -42.97
CA ASP A 100 -32.59 -52.31 -42.54
C ASP A 100 -31.20 -52.76 -43.02
N PHE A 101 -30.47 -51.84 -43.65
CA PHE A 101 -29.10 -51.99 -44.09
C PHE A 101 -28.20 -51.02 -43.31
N GLN A 102 -27.10 -51.53 -42.76
CA GLN A 102 -26.08 -50.71 -42.08
C GLN A 102 -25.01 -50.29 -43.07
N ILE A 103 -24.84 -48.98 -43.24
CA ILE A 103 -23.78 -48.39 -44.05
C ILE A 103 -22.65 -47.99 -43.11
N ARG A 104 -21.48 -48.62 -43.26
CA ARG A 104 -20.29 -48.41 -42.44
C ARG A 104 -19.22 -47.74 -43.28
N VAL A 105 -18.71 -46.61 -42.79
CA VAL A 105 -17.64 -45.86 -43.45
C VAL A 105 -16.39 -45.87 -42.57
N THR A 106 -15.28 -46.40 -43.10
CA THR A 106 -14.02 -46.59 -42.38
C THR A 106 -12.90 -45.67 -42.89
N ASN A 107 -11.81 -45.58 -42.12
CA ASN A 107 -10.56 -44.90 -42.51
C ASN A 107 -10.74 -43.41 -42.89
N ILE A 108 -11.60 -42.70 -42.15
CA ILE A 108 -11.77 -41.25 -42.31
C ILE A 108 -10.64 -40.54 -41.57
N ARG A 109 -9.78 -39.83 -42.30
CA ARG A 109 -8.56 -39.21 -41.75
C ARG A 109 -8.75 -37.75 -41.35
N LEU A 110 -9.45 -36.98 -42.19
CA LEU A 110 -9.65 -35.55 -42.00
C LEU A 110 -11.11 -35.25 -41.60
N PRO A 111 -11.36 -34.30 -40.68
CA PRO A 111 -12.71 -33.80 -40.42
C PRO A 111 -13.29 -33.12 -41.65
N GLY A 112 -14.61 -33.11 -41.78
CA GLY A 112 -15.29 -32.42 -42.87
C GLY A 112 -16.60 -33.06 -43.30
N THR A 113 -17.23 -32.45 -44.29
CA THR A 113 -18.42 -33.01 -44.95
C THR A 113 -18.01 -33.74 -46.22
N TYR A 114 -18.33 -35.03 -46.30
CA TYR A 114 -18.08 -35.88 -47.45
C TYR A 114 -19.39 -36.22 -48.15
N GLU A 115 -19.44 -36.06 -49.46
CA GLU A 115 -20.64 -36.27 -50.26
C GLU A 115 -20.41 -37.39 -51.29
N GLY A 116 -21.41 -38.23 -51.47
CA GLY A 116 -21.46 -39.25 -52.51
C GLY A 116 -22.84 -39.85 -52.64
N THR A 117 -22.91 -41.07 -53.19
CA THR A 117 -24.18 -41.71 -53.54
C THR A 117 -24.09 -43.20 -53.37
N VAL A 118 -25.18 -43.82 -52.93
CA VAL A 118 -25.37 -45.27 -53.00
C VAL A 118 -26.37 -45.57 -54.10
N GLN A 119 -25.94 -46.33 -55.10
CA GLN A 119 -26.79 -46.78 -56.19
C GLN A 119 -27.25 -48.22 -55.93
N ILE A 120 -28.53 -48.48 -56.16
CA ILE A 120 -29.15 -49.77 -55.94
C ILE A 120 -29.48 -50.41 -57.29
N PHE A 121 -29.06 -51.66 -57.48
CA PHE A 121 -29.30 -52.45 -58.69
C PHE A 121 -30.02 -53.76 -58.37
N LEU A 122 -30.86 -54.19 -59.31
CA LEU A 122 -31.42 -55.52 -59.35
C LEU A 122 -30.52 -56.46 -60.17
N PRO A 123 -30.46 -57.75 -59.83
CA PRO A 123 -29.67 -58.71 -60.56
C PRO A 123 -30.26 -58.88 -61.97
N ASN A 124 -29.41 -58.86 -62.99
CA ASN A 124 -29.76 -59.07 -64.40
C ASN A 124 -30.61 -57.97 -65.08
N GLN A 125 -30.64 -56.74 -64.56
CA GLN A 125 -31.31 -55.61 -65.21
C GLN A 125 -30.33 -54.63 -65.91
N SER A 126 -30.91 -53.76 -66.75
CA SER A 126 -30.27 -52.69 -67.54
C SER A 126 -29.23 -51.88 -66.75
N PRO A 127 -28.20 -51.25 -67.39
CA PRO A 127 -27.13 -50.52 -66.70
C PRO A 127 -27.56 -49.27 -65.91
N GLN A 128 -28.86 -48.99 -65.79
CA GLN A 128 -29.39 -47.85 -65.03
C GLN A 128 -29.75 -48.28 -63.60
N PRO A 129 -29.33 -47.50 -62.58
CA PRO A 129 -29.66 -47.80 -61.18
C PRO A 129 -31.16 -47.67 -60.94
N LEU A 130 -31.73 -48.60 -60.17
CA LEU A 130 -33.14 -48.58 -59.78
C LEU A 130 -33.44 -47.39 -58.86
N LYS A 131 -32.48 -47.05 -57.99
CA LYS A 131 -32.55 -45.89 -57.11
C LYS A 131 -31.15 -45.38 -56.80
N THR A 132 -31.00 -44.06 -56.73
CA THR A 132 -29.78 -43.40 -56.24
C THR A 132 -30.11 -42.64 -54.96
N ILE A 133 -29.38 -42.92 -53.88
CA ILE A 133 -29.55 -42.30 -52.57
C ILE A 133 -28.34 -41.40 -52.32
N PRO A 134 -28.54 -40.09 -52.12
CA PRO A 134 -27.45 -39.20 -51.70
C PRO A 134 -26.97 -39.60 -50.30
N LEU A 135 -25.66 -39.74 -50.14
CA LEU A 135 -24.98 -40.09 -48.89
C LEU A 135 -24.10 -38.92 -48.46
N THR A 136 -24.37 -38.38 -47.28
CA THR A 136 -23.57 -37.32 -46.64
C THR A 136 -22.97 -37.84 -45.35
N VAL A 137 -21.64 -37.79 -45.24
CA VAL A 137 -20.90 -38.19 -44.04
C VAL A 137 -20.24 -36.96 -43.44
N ILE A 138 -20.63 -36.60 -42.21
CA ILE A 138 -20.10 -35.47 -41.46
C ILE A 138 -19.17 -36.01 -40.37
N ALA A 139 -17.88 -35.92 -40.64
CA ALA A 139 -16.82 -36.32 -39.72
C ALA A 139 -16.40 -35.12 -38.85
N LYS A 140 -16.69 -35.16 -37.56
CA LYS A 140 -16.36 -34.11 -36.59
C LYS A 140 -15.15 -34.50 -35.77
N VAL A 141 -14.33 -33.54 -35.33
CA VAL A 141 -13.26 -33.78 -34.35
C VAL A 141 -13.69 -33.20 -33.02
N ARG A 142 -13.47 -33.92 -31.92
CA ARG A 142 -13.74 -33.39 -30.59
C ARG A 142 -12.82 -32.18 -30.36
N PRO A 143 -13.37 -31.00 -30.03
CA PRO A 143 -12.54 -29.83 -29.79
C PRO A 143 -11.61 -30.10 -28.60
N ASN A 144 -10.36 -29.70 -28.73
CA ASN A 144 -9.39 -29.75 -27.65
C ASN A 144 -8.55 -28.49 -27.70
N LEU A 145 -8.56 -27.70 -26.63
CA LEU A 145 -7.71 -26.52 -26.47
C LEU A 145 -6.84 -26.72 -25.25
N ILE A 146 -5.53 -26.63 -25.46
CA ILE A 146 -4.54 -26.84 -24.41
C ILE A 146 -3.96 -25.46 -24.05
N PRO A 147 -4.10 -24.99 -22.80
CA PRO A 147 -3.42 -23.77 -22.36
C PRO A 147 -1.90 -23.99 -22.37
N ILE A 148 -1.16 -23.03 -22.90
CA ILE A 148 0.30 -23.08 -22.94
C ILE A 148 0.87 -22.64 -21.58
N ALA A 149 2.12 -23.02 -21.28
CA ALA A 149 2.86 -22.57 -20.10
C ALA A 149 2.68 -21.05 -19.86
N GLY A 150 2.26 -20.69 -18.65
CA GLY A 150 1.90 -19.32 -18.27
C GLY A 150 0.41 -18.97 -18.41
N THR A 151 -0.38 -19.79 -19.11
CA THR A 151 -1.86 -19.68 -19.21
C THR A 151 -2.56 -20.77 -18.39
N GLU A 152 -1.86 -21.83 -17.98
CA GLU A 152 -2.41 -22.89 -17.12
C GLU A 152 -2.89 -22.37 -15.75
N GLN A 153 -2.14 -21.43 -15.16
CA GLN A 153 -2.54 -20.71 -13.96
C GLN A 153 -2.08 -19.27 -14.07
N ILE A 154 -3.01 -18.34 -13.89
CA ILE A 154 -2.74 -16.91 -14.02
C ILE A 154 -2.45 -16.35 -12.63
N GLN A 155 -1.26 -15.77 -12.46
CA GLN A 155 -0.87 -15.07 -11.24
C GLN A 155 -0.57 -13.61 -11.56
N LEU A 156 -1.44 -12.72 -11.10
CA LEU A 156 -1.30 -11.28 -11.35
C LEU A 156 -1.06 -10.54 -10.04
N ARG A 157 -0.09 -9.63 -10.05
CA ARG A 157 0.30 -8.82 -8.91
C ARG A 157 0.19 -7.37 -9.33
N LEU A 158 -0.94 -6.73 -9.08
CA LEU A 158 -1.30 -5.45 -9.67
C LEU A 158 -1.41 -4.35 -8.61
N VAL A 159 -1.32 -3.09 -9.05
CA VAL A 159 -1.54 -1.91 -8.22
C VAL A 159 -2.68 -1.06 -8.78
N ASN A 160 -3.54 -0.59 -7.88
CA ASN A 160 -4.58 0.40 -8.18
C ASN A 160 -4.09 1.79 -7.77
N CYS A 161 -3.93 2.68 -8.76
CA CYS A 161 -3.50 4.07 -8.57
C CYS A 161 -4.65 5.10 -8.60
N ASN A 162 -5.91 4.69 -8.48
CA ASN A 162 -7.05 5.60 -8.65
C ASN A 162 -7.39 6.41 -7.37
N GLY A 163 -6.41 6.61 -6.49
CA GLY A 163 -6.60 7.34 -5.23
C GLY A 163 -6.73 8.86 -5.40
N LEU A 164 -6.92 9.55 -4.26
CA LEU A 164 -7.05 11.03 -4.18
C LEU A 164 -5.90 11.78 -4.89
N LEU A 165 -4.71 11.19 -4.91
CA LEU A 165 -3.50 11.74 -5.53
C LEU A 165 -3.02 10.83 -6.68
N GLY A 166 -3.95 10.31 -7.50
CA GLY A 166 -3.68 9.17 -8.38
C GLY A 166 -2.50 9.30 -9.34
N TRP A 167 -2.17 10.50 -9.83
CA TRP A 167 -1.00 10.69 -10.70
C TRP A 167 0.32 10.54 -9.93
N PHE A 168 0.43 11.12 -8.73
CA PHE A 168 1.58 10.94 -7.85
C PHE A 168 1.68 9.49 -7.37
N ASP A 169 0.54 8.88 -7.07
CA ASP A 169 0.44 7.51 -6.59
C ASP A 169 1.05 6.53 -7.60
N CYS A 170 0.70 6.69 -8.88
CA CYS A 170 1.25 5.86 -9.96
C CYS A 170 2.71 6.18 -10.28
N LEU A 171 3.15 7.45 -10.20
CA LEU A 171 4.57 7.80 -10.38
C LEU A 171 5.46 7.14 -9.31
N ILE A 172 5.07 7.26 -8.04
CA ILE A 172 5.82 6.64 -6.94
C ILE A 172 5.77 5.12 -7.07
N ALA A 173 4.61 4.54 -7.42
CA ALA A 173 4.48 3.12 -7.64
C ALA A 173 5.41 2.61 -8.75
N GLN A 174 5.58 3.36 -9.85
CA GLN A 174 6.47 2.99 -10.96
C GLN A 174 7.94 2.92 -10.53
N GLY A 175 8.35 3.72 -9.56
CA GLY A 175 9.70 3.65 -8.98
C GLY A 175 9.91 2.50 -8.01
N LEU A 176 8.84 1.99 -7.38
CA LEU A 176 8.90 0.98 -6.33
C LEU A 176 8.56 -0.45 -6.81
N LEU A 177 7.69 -0.57 -7.82
CA LEU A 177 7.11 -1.82 -8.27
C LEU A 177 7.57 -2.17 -9.69
N PRO A 178 7.66 -3.47 -10.03
CA PRO A 178 8.00 -3.89 -11.38
C PRO A 178 6.91 -3.51 -12.39
N ALA A 179 7.28 -3.39 -13.67
CA ALA A 179 6.37 -3.06 -14.77
C ALA A 179 5.16 -4.02 -14.87
N SER A 180 5.31 -5.28 -14.44
CA SER A 180 4.23 -6.26 -14.38
C SER A 180 3.05 -5.84 -13.50
N ALA A 181 3.27 -4.94 -12.53
CA ALA A 181 2.20 -4.42 -11.68
C ALA A 181 1.25 -3.44 -12.38
N PHE A 182 1.63 -2.99 -13.58
CA PHE A 182 0.90 -1.97 -14.36
C PHE A 182 0.21 -2.55 -15.60
N LEU A 183 0.18 -3.87 -15.76
CA LEU A 183 -0.44 -4.52 -16.90
C LEU A 183 -1.97 -4.32 -16.88
N ASN A 184 -2.50 -3.74 -17.95
CA ASN A 184 -3.95 -3.64 -18.20
C ASN A 184 -4.46 -4.75 -19.13
N GLN A 185 -3.54 -5.52 -19.71
CA GLN A 185 -3.86 -6.57 -20.68
C GLN A 185 -2.90 -7.73 -20.51
N TRP A 186 -3.42 -8.94 -20.58
CA TRP A 186 -2.66 -10.19 -20.56
C TRP A 186 -3.06 -11.08 -21.73
N GLN A 187 -2.13 -11.76 -22.38
CA GLN A 187 -2.43 -12.63 -23.52
C GLN A 187 -2.52 -14.08 -23.05
N LEU A 188 -3.71 -14.67 -23.14
CA LEU A 188 -3.95 -16.08 -22.85
C LEU A 188 -3.62 -16.90 -24.09
N GLN A 189 -2.60 -17.75 -24.00
CA GLN A 189 -2.13 -18.52 -25.14
C GLN A 189 -2.67 -19.95 -25.09
N PHE A 190 -3.27 -20.37 -26.19
CA PHE A 190 -3.84 -21.71 -26.36
C PHE A 190 -3.25 -22.38 -27.59
N ASP A 191 -2.94 -23.65 -27.46
CA ASP A 191 -2.63 -24.54 -28.57
C ASP A 191 -3.90 -25.30 -28.97
N ASN A 192 -4.20 -25.28 -30.27
CA ASN A 192 -5.21 -26.13 -30.88
C ASN A 192 -4.52 -27.25 -31.66
N PRO A 193 -4.25 -28.41 -31.04
CA PRO A 193 -3.61 -29.54 -31.72
C PRO A 193 -4.58 -30.33 -32.63
N THR A 194 -5.82 -29.86 -32.77
CA THR A 194 -6.82 -30.57 -33.57
C THR A 194 -6.80 -30.11 -35.02
N GLN A 195 -7.09 -31.03 -35.94
CA GLN A 195 -7.17 -30.77 -37.38
C GLN A 195 -8.44 -29.99 -37.80
N ALA A 196 -9.18 -29.43 -36.84
CA ALA A 196 -10.38 -28.62 -37.05
C ALA A 196 -10.28 -27.33 -36.23
N PRO A 197 -10.92 -26.23 -36.68
CA PRO A 197 -11.02 -25.03 -35.87
C PRO A 197 -11.88 -25.27 -34.62
N VAL A 198 -11.45 -24.75 -33.48
CA VAL A 198 -12.22 -24.80 -32.24
C VAL A 198 -12.95 -23.47 -32.03
N THR A 199 -14.24 -23.53 -31.74
CA THR A 199 -15.05 -22.35 -31.44
C THR A 199 -15.38 -22.26 -29.95
N ILE A 200 -15.09 -21.11 -29.36
CA ILE A 200 -15.49 -20.72 -28.01
C ILE A 200 -16.82 -19.97 -28.12
N ILE A 201 -17.87 -20.51 -27.51
CA ILE A 201 -19.24 -19.97 -27.60
C ILE A 201 -19.49 -18.93 -26.50
N ASP A 202 -18.93 -19.18 -25.31
CA ASP A 202 -19.15 -18.36 -24.12
C ASP A 202 -17.87 -18.26 -23.30
N THR A 203 -17.63 -17.07 -22.77
CA THR A 203 -16.48 -16.76 -21.91
C THR A 203 -16.97 -16.09 -20.66
N LYS A 204 -16.64 -16.64 -19.49
CA LYS A 204 -17.05 -16.05 -18.22
C LYS A 204 -15.87 -15.97 -17.26
N VAL A 205 -15.68 -14.81 -16.66
CA VAL A 205 -14.67 -14.58 -15.62
C VAL A 205 -15.39 -14.48 -14.28
N ILE A 206 -15.00 -15.32 -13.32
CA ILE A 206 -15.57 -15.27 -11.96
C ILE A 206 -14.41 -15.22 -10.98
N LEU A 207 -14.25 -14.07 -10.31
CA LEU A 207 -13.23 -13.84 -9.31
C LEU A 207 -13.86 -13.22 -8.07
N LYS A 208 -13.50 -13.71 -6.90
CA LYS A 208 -14.02 -13.24 -5.61
C LYS A 208 -12.88 -12.90 -4.66
N GLY A 209 -13.00 -11.75 -4.01
CA GLY A 209 -12.08 -11.27 -2.97
C GLY A 209 -12.14 -12.18 -1.74
N GLU A 210 -10.97 -12.62 -1.27
CA GLU A 210 -10.82 -13.51 -0.13
C GLU A 210 -11.23 -12.82 1.18
N GLN A 211 -10.92 -11.52 1.32
CA GLN A 211 -11.15 -10.79 2.56
C GLN A 211 -12.43 -9.95 2.52
N THR A 212 -12.67 -9.25 1.41
CA THR A 212 -13.83 -8.36 1.25
C THR A 212 -15.08 -9.08 0.76
N GLY A 213 -14.92 -10.27 0.16
CA GLY A 213 -16.00 -10.98 -0.54
C GLY A 213 -16.44 -10.31 -1.85
N TYR A 214 -15.80 -9.22 -2.27
CA TYR A 214 -16.15 -8.46 -3.46
C TYR A 214 -16.00 -9.32 -4.72
N GLN A 215 -17.01 -9.32 -5.58
CA GLN A 215 -16.98 -10.07 -6.85
C GLN A 215 -16.60 -9.13 -7.99
N LEU A 216 -15.60 -9.53 -8.77
CA LEU A 216 -15.20 -8.79 -9.95
C LEU A 216 -16.23 -8.99 -11.06
N THR A 217 -16.63 -7.89 -11.69
CA THR A 217 -17.60 -7.88 -12.80
C THR A 217 -16.87 -7.84 -14.15
N GLU A 218 -17.61 -8.08 -15.23
CA GLU A 218 -17.09 -8.01 -16.61
C GLU A 218 -16.55 -6.61 -16.98
N GLN A 219 -16.94 -5.56 -16.26
CA GLN A 219 -16.39 -4.21 -16.44
C GLN A 219 -14.95 -4.08 -15.90
N THR A 220 -14.58 -4.94 -14.96
CA THR A 220 -13.28 -4.92 -14.29
C THR A 220 -12.29 -5.89 -14.93
N VAL A 221 -12.76 -7.09 -15.30
CA VAL A 221 -11.96 -8.11 -15.98
C VAL A 221 -12.83 -8.75 -17.06
N SER A 222 -12.41 -8.64 -18.31
CA SER A 222 -13.17 -9.15 -19.46
C SER A 222 -12.30 -9.83 -20.52
N LEU A 223 -12.95 -10.74 -21.22
CA LEU A 223 -12.48 -11.36 -22.47
C LEU A 223 -13.25 -10.74 -23.65
N PRO A 224 -12.77 -10.90 -24.89
CA PRO A 224 -13.49 -10.42 -26.06
C PRO A 224 -14.90 -11.02 -26.09
N PRO A 225 -15.96 -10.21 -26.24
CA PRO A 225 -17.32 -10.72 -26.27
C PRO A 225 -17.58 -11.45 -27.59
N GLY A 226 -18.45 -12.47 -27.53
CA GLY A 226 -18.94 -13.20 -28.69
C GLY A 226 -18.17 -14.49 -29.00
N VAL A 227 -18.43 -15.02 -30.20
CA VAL A 227 -17.88 -16.31 -30.63
C VAL A 227 -16.44 -16.14 -31.12
N ILE A 228 -15.50 -16.83 -30.49
CA ILE A 228 -14.08 -16.79 -30.86
C ILE A 228 -13.73 -18.10 -31.58
N THR A 229 -13.18 -18.02 -32.79
CA THR A 229 -12.76 -19.20 -33.56
C THR A 229 -11.24 -19.28 -33.60
N LEU A 230 -10.68 -20.37 -33.09
CA LEU A 230 -9.25 -20.66 -33.12
C LEU A 230 -8.95 -21.60 -34.30
N PRO A 231 -8.05 -21.24 -35.23
CA PRO A 231 -7.63 -22.11 -36.33
C PRO A 231 -7.01 -23.42 -35.82
N SER A 232 -7.06 -24.45 -36.66
CA SER A 232 -6.40 -25.75 -36.42
C SER A 232 -4.88 -25.64 -36.44
N ASP A 233 -4.22 -26.52 -35.69
CA ASP A 233 -2.76 -26.73 -35.65
C ASP A 233 -1.94 -25.46 -35.42
N ARG A 234 -2.47 -24.52 -34.61
CA ARG A 234 -1.83 -23.23 -34.33
C ARG A 234 -2.04 -22.76 -32.90
N ILE A 235 -1.04 -22.05 -32.42
CA ILE A 235 -1.06 -21.31 -31.17
C ILE A 235 -1.72 -19.94 -31.40
N MET A 236 -2.69 -19.58 -30.55
CA MET A 236 -3.37 -18.29 -30.61
C MET A 236 -3.51 -17.65 -29.24
N GLY A 237 -3.49 -16.32 -29.22
CA GLY A 237 -3.68 -15.50 -28.03
C GLY A 237 -5.10 -14.94 -27.92
N ILE A 238 -5.70 -15.01 -26.73
CA ILE A 238 -6.94 -14.30 -26.37
C ILE A 238 -6.59 -13.22 -25.34
N PRO A 239 -6.86 -11.93 -25.62
CA PRO A 239 -6.53 -10.87 -24.70
C PRO A 239 -7.50 -10.80 -23.51
N LEU A 240 -6.96 -10.93 -22.30
CA LEU A 240 -7.64 -10.64 -21.04
C LEU A 240 -7.44 -9.15 -20.70
N THR A 241 -8.51 -8.38 -20.70
CA THR A 241 -8.48 -6.95 -20.34
C THR A 241 -8.76 -6.80 -18.86
N VAL A 242 -7.92 -6.02 -18.17
CA VAL A 242 -8.01 -5.75 -16.73
C VAL A 242 -8.04 -4.24 -16.50
N ASN A 243 -9.17 -3.73 -16.03
CA ASN A 243 -9.31 -2.35 -15.62
C ASN A 243 -8.91 -2.19 -14.14
N ARG A 244 -7.62 -1.93 -13.90
CA ARG A 244 -7.05 -1.88 -12.54
C ARG A 244 -7.62 -0.76 -11.67
N SER A 245 -8.00 0.36 -12.25
CA SER A 245 -8.43 1.58 -11.53
C SER A 245 -9.73 1.41 -10.74
N VAL A 246 -10.54 0.41 -11.11
CA VAL A 246 -11.85 0.13 -10.49
C VAL A 246 -11.82 -1.09 -9.56
N ILE A 247 -10.69 -1.82 -9.50
CA ILE A 247 -10.57 -3.03 -8.69
C ILE A 247 -10.10 -2.63 -7.29
N PRO A 248 -10.89 -2.88 -6.22
CA PRO A 248 -10.46 -2.56 -4.86
C PRO A 248 -9.32 -3.49 -4.39
N PRO A 249 -8.50 -3.08 -3.42
CA PRO A 249 -7.42 -3.91 -2.89
C PRO A 249 -7.96 -5.17 -2.22
N ASP A 250 -7.54 -6.34 -2.69
CA ASP A 250 -7.82 -7.67 -2.11
C ASP A 250 -6.98 -8.74 -2.83
N ARG A 251 -7.04 -9.98 -2.35
CA ARG A 251 -6.69 -11.17 -3.13
C ARG A 251 -7.95 -11.75 -3.74
N TYR A 252 -8.03 -11.73 -5.07
CA TYR A 252 -9.11 -12.30 -5.83
C TYR A 252 -8.74 -13.67 -6.35
N THR A 253 -9.49 -14.68 -5.94
CA THR A 253 -9.32 -16.06 -6.40
C THR A 253 -10.54 -16.51 -7.19
N GLY A 254 -10.32 -17.28 -8.23
CA GLY A 254 -11.41 -17.86 -9.03
C GLY A 254 -10.89 -18.44 -10.32
N ALA A 255 -11.70 -18.39 -11.37
CA ALA A 255 -11.33 -18.96 -12.66
C ALA A 255 -11.97 -18.25 -13.85
N ILE A 256 -11.33 -18.41 -14.99
CA ILE A 256 -11.89 -18.13 -16.31
C ILE A 256 -12.51 -19.43 -16.83
N TYR A 257 -13.75 -19.35 -17.27
CA TYR A 257 -14.50 -20.45 -17.87
C TYR A 257 -14.67 -20.19 -19.36
N LEU A 258 -14.23 -21.15 -20.17
CA LEU A 258 -14.40 -21.13 -21.62
C LEU A 258 -15.29 -22.32 -22.02
N THR A 259 -16.38 -22.03 -22.71
CA THR A 259 -17.31 -23.05 -23.21
C THR A 259 -17.02 -23.33 -24.68
N LEU A 260 -16.60 -24.55 -25.00
CA LEU A 260 -16.22 -24.96 -26.35
C LEU A 260 -17.41 -25.61 -27.07
N SER A 261 -17.55 -25.32 -28.37
CA SER A 261 -18.60 -25.92 -29.19
C SER A 261 -18.38 -27.41 -29.41
N GLY A 262 -19.36 -28.23 -29.06
CA GLY A 262 -19.26 -29.68 -29.18
C GLY A 262 -18.62 -30.37 -27.98
N GLN A 263 -18.33 -29.64 -26.89
CA GLN A 263 -17.87 -30.20 -25.63
C GLN A 263 -18.87 -29.90 -24.51
N THR A 264 -19.06 -30.86 -23.61
CA THR A 264 -19.94 -30.70 -22.43
C THR A 264 -19.20 -30.10 -21.23
N GLN A 265 -17.90 -30.36 -21.12
CA GLN A 265 -17.04 -29.80 -20.08
C GLN A 265 -16.47 -28.45 -20.51
N ARG A 266 -16.43 -27.50 -19.57
CA ARG A 266 -15.81 -26.19 -19.78
C ARG A 266 -14.31 -26.29 -19.52
N LEU A 267 -13.53 -25.56 -20.29
CA LEU A 267 -12.12 -25.34 -19.98
C LEU A 267 -12.04 -24.31 -18.85
N VAL A 268 -11.34 -24.66 -17.77
CA VAL A 268 -11.25 -23.86 -16.54
C VAL A 268 -9.81 -23.45 -16.33
N ILE A 269 -9.57 -22.14 -16.23
CA ILE A 269 -8.24 -21.58 -16.01
C ILE A 269 -8.24 -20.87 -14.65
N PRO A 270 -7.53 -21.39 -13.63
CA PRO A 270 -7.45 -20.75 -12.32
C PRO A 270 -6.72 -19.40 -12.38
N VAL A 271 -7.22 -18.44 -11.61
CA VAL A 271 -6.68 -17.09 -11.50
C VAL A 271 -6.49 -16.72 -10.02
N ASP A 272 -5.29 -16.24 -9.69
CA ASP A 272 -4.94 -15.58 -8.43
C ASP A 272 -4.48 -14.14 -8.75
N LEU A 273 -5.37 -13.18 -8.52
CA LEU A 273 -5.12 -11.77 -8.76
C LEU A 273 -4.98 -11.05 -7.41
N LYS A 274 -3.78 -10.53 -7.13
CA LYS A 274 -3.50 -9.72 -5.95
C LYS A 274 -3.50 -8.25 -6.34
N MET A 275 -4.43 -7.49 -5.77
CA MET A 275 -4.53 -6.05 -5.97
C MET A 275 -4.15 -5.32 -4.69
N ARG A 276 -3.24 -4.36 -4.79
CA ARG A 276 -2.88 -3.45 -3.69
C ARG A 276 -3.30 -2.01 -4.00
N SER A 277 -3.54 -1.21 -2.96
CA SER A 277 -3.68 0.25 -3.12
C SER A 277 -2.34 0.88 -3.49
N GLY A 278 -2.33 2.08 -4.05
CA GLY A 278 -1.08 2.78 -4.33
C GLY A 278 -0.31 3.25 -3.08
N PRO A 279 0.98 3.60 -3.23
CA PRO A 279 1.92 3.85 -2.15
C PRO A 279 1.78 5.22 -1.44
N ILE A 280 1.06 6.19 -1.99
CA ILE A 280 1.08 7.56 -1.44
C ILE A 280 0.49 7.64 -0.03
N LEU A 281 -0.62 6.96 0.22
CA LEU A 281 -1.26 6.93 1.53
C LEU A 281 -0.41 6.15 2.56
N PRO A 282 0.11 4.95 2.24
CA PRO A 282 1.13 4.28 3.05
C PRO A 282 2.32 5.19 3.42
N LEU A 283 2.86 5.92 2.45
CA LEU A 283 4.00 6.82 2.66
C LEU A 283 3.64 7.95 3.63
N MET A 284 2.48 8.59 3.47
CA MET A 284 2.00 9.64 4.37
C MET A 284 1.82 9.13 5.81
N VAL A 285 1.26 7.93 5.96
CA VAL A 285 1.07 7.30 7.28
C VAL A 285 2.41 6.93 7.92
N LEU A 286 3.39 6.45 7.15
CA LEU A 286 4.75 6.21 7.63
C LEU A 286 5.43 7.49 8.12
N ILE A 287 5.39 8.55 7.31
CA ILE A 287 5.93 9.87 7.69
C ILE A 287 5.26 10.35 8.97
N PHE A 288 3.93 10.24 9.06
CA PHE A 288 3.17 10.58 10.27
C PHE A 288 3.66 9.78 11.48
N GLY A 289 3.80 8.45 11.37
CA GLY A 289 4.30 7.60 12.46
C GLY A 289 5.70 8.01 12.95
N VAL A 290 6.62 8.31 12.04
CA VAL A 290 7.97 8.79 12.39
C VAL A 290 7.91 10.17 13.07
N THR A 291 7.12 11.12 12.54
CA THR A 291 6.95 12.44 13.16
C THR A 291 6.33 12.36 14.55
N LEU A 292 5.36 11.48 14.75
CA LEU A 292 4.75 11.23 16.06
C LEU A 292 5.77 10.68 17.05
N GLY A 293 6.61 9.73 16.63
CA GLY A 293 7.73 9.23 17.44
C GLY A 293 8.64 10.36 17.93
N ARG A 294 8.98 11.31 17.04
CA ARG A 294 9.80 12.49 17.38
C ARG A 294 9.10 13.48 18.31
N LEU A 295 7.82 13.75 18.10
CA LEU A 295 7.01 14.61 18.97
C LEU A 295 6.95 14.06 20.40
N LEU A 296 6.78 12.74 20.55
CA LEU A 296 6.80 12.08 21.85
C LEU A 296 8.15 12.27 22.57
N LYS A 297 9.27 12.29 21.82
CA LYS A 297 10.58 12.61 22.38
C LYS A 297 10.69 14.06 22.84
N TYR A 298 10.29 14.99 21.98
CA TYR A 298 10.32 16.40 22.32
C TYR A 298 9.54 16.68 23.62
N MET A 299 8.37 16.04 23.77
CA MET A 299 7.56 16.12 24.98
C MET A 299 8.26 15.49 26.21
N GLN A 300 8.92 14.35 26.05
CA GLN A 300 9.63 13.67 27.14
C GLN A 300 10.89 14.43 27.60
N GLU A 301 11.67 14.98 26.66
CA GLU A 301 12.91 15.72 26.95
C GLU A 301 12.60 17.09 27.55
N SER A 302 11.71 17.87 26.93
CA SER A 302 11.34 19.21 27.43
C SER A 302 10.60 19.15 28.77
N GLY A 303 9.82 18.09 29.01
CA GLY A 303 9.09 17.91 30.27
C GLY A 303 10.01 17.80 31.49
N GLY A 304 11.21 17.22 31.35
CA GLY A 304 12.16 17.04 32.44
C GLY A 304 12.77 18.36 32.92
N GLU A 305 13.16 19.22 31.98
CA GLU A 305 13.82 20.51 32.29
C GLU A 305 12.83 21.54 32.83
N ILE A 306 11.62 21.62 32.27
CA ILE A 306 10.54 22.47 32.79
C ILE A 306 10.19 22.05 34.22
N THR A 307 10.07 20.75 34.48
CA THR A 307 9.76 20.23 35.83
C THR A 307 10.87 20.60 36.82
N ARG A 308 12.13 20.57 36.40
CA ARG A 308 13.28 20.98 37.24
C ARG A 308 13.17 22.45 37.63
N ALA A 309 12.94 23.35 36.67
CA ALA A 309 12.83 24.79 36.93
C ALA A 309 11.59 25.14 37.77
N VAL A 310 10.43 24.55 37.47
CA VAL A 310 9.21 24.74 38.27
C VAL A 310 9.43 24.28 39.72
N LYS A 311 10.06 23.12 39.92
CA LYS A 311 10.38 22.61 41.27
C LYS A 311 11.34 23.53 42.02
N ALA A 312 12.34 24.08 41.34
CA ALA A 312 13.28 25.05 41.93
C ALA A 312 12.56 26.35 42.33
N LEU A 313 11.71 26.88 41.46
CA LEU A 313 10.90 28.07 41.74
C LEU A 313 10.00 27.89 42.98
N TYR A 314 9.25 26.78 43.07
CA TYR A 314 8.37 26.53 44.22
C TYR A 314 9.15 26.34 45.53
N ARG A 315 10.36 25.75 45.48
CA ARG A 315 11.25 25.66 46.65
C ARG A 315 11.69 27.04 47.12
N LEU A 316 12.10 27.91 46.19
CA LEU A 316 12.51 29.28 46.50
C LEU A 316 11.34 30.10 47.06
N LYS A 317 10.15 30.02 46.44
CA LYS A 317 8.93 30.67 46.94
C LYS A 317 8.58 30.22 48.36
N SER A 318 8.69 28.91 48.64
CA SER A 318 8.48 28.39 50.00
C SER A 318 9.53 28.88 50.99
N ARG A 319 10.78 29.10 50.57
CA ARG A 319 11.84 29.62 51.44
C ARG A 319 11.59 31.08 51.79
N ILE A 320 11.24 31.90 50.81
CA ILE A 320 10.93 33.33 51.00
C ILE A 320 9.81 33.51 52.03
N ILE A 321 8.72 32.73 51.92
CA ILE A 321 7.59 32.78 52.87
C ILE A 321 8.01 32.38 54.30
N LYS A 322 9.01 31.51 54.46
CA LYS A 322 9.44 31.00 55.77
C LYS A 322 10.52 31.87 56.43
N GLU A 323 11.45 32.41 55.65
CA GLU A 323 12.66 33.08 56.17
C GLU A 323 12.53 34.61 56.20
N VAL A 324 11.64 35.20 55.39
CA VAL A 324 11.49 36.66 55.31
C VAL A 324 10.31 37.11 56.17
N GLU A 325 10.60 37.69 57.34
CA GLU A 325 9.58 38.20 58.27
C GLU A 325 9.01 39.57 57.85
N ASN A 326 9.75 40.36 57.06
CA ASN A 326 9.36 41.72 56.69
C ASN A 326 8.62 41.78 55.33
N PRO A 327 7.43 42.42 55.26
CA PRO A 327 6.63 42.49 54.04
C PRO A 327 7.28 43.27 52.88
N GLU A 328 8.17 44.23 53.16
CA GLU A 328 8.85 45.02 52.12
C GLU A 328 9.90 44.19 51.37
N ASP A 329 10.72 43.43 52.10
CA ASP A 329 11.73 42.54 51.51
C ASP A 329 11.07 41.38 50.75
N GLN A 330 9.94 40.87 51.26
CA GLN A 330 9.13 39.87 50.57
C GLN A 330 8.61 40.40 49.22
N LYS A 331 8.07 41.62 49.19
CA LYS A 331 7.53 42.24 47.97
C LYS A 331 8.60 42.48 46.89
N ILE A 332 9.83 42.78 47.31
CA ILE A 332 10.98 42.90 46.39
C ILE A 332 11.23 41.56 45.68
N LEU A 333 11.31 40.47 46.44
CA LEU A 333 11.61 39.14 45.91
C LEU A 333 10.45 38.55 45.10
N GLU A 334 9.20 38.77 45.52
CA GLU A 334 8.00 38.34 44.77
C GLU A 334 7.97 38.89 43.34
N ARG A 335 8.29 40.17 43.16
CA ARG A 335 8.39 40.77 41.81
C ARG A 335 9.46 40.09 40.94
N MET A 336 10.55 39.62 41.55
CA MET A 336 11.59 38.90 40.81
C MET A 336 11.14 37.47 40.47
N LEU A 337 10.38 36.82 41.34
CA LEU A 337 9.77 35.51 41.07
C LEU A 337 8.76 35.56 39.92
N ASP A 338 7.97 36.63 39.80
CA ASP A 338 7.05 36.81 38.67
C ASP A 338 7.80 36.81 37.32
N TRP A 339 9.00 37.40 37.28
CA TRP A 339 9.85 37.36 36.09
C TRP A 339 10.36 35.94 35.79
N VAL A 340 10.71 35.16 36.81
CA VAL A 340 11.08 33.74 36.64
C VAL A 340 9.89 32.93 36.13
N GLU A 341 8.69 33.15 36.66
CA GLU A 341 7.45 32.52 36.17
C GLU A 341 7.23 32.82 34.67
N GLN A 342 7.51 34.06 34.24
CA GLN A 342 7.42 34.46 32.84
C GLN A 342 8.50 33.79 31.97
N LEU A 343 9.74 33.66 32.45
CA LEU A 343 10.81 32.96 31.76
C LEU A 343 10.50 31.47 31.57
N ILE A 344 9.91 30.81 32.58
CA ILE A 344 9.47 29.41 32.50
C ILE A 344 8.33 29.27 31.47
N ARG A 345 7.35 30.18 31.44
CA ARG A 345 6.27 30.19 30.44
C ARG A 345 6.79 30.37 29.00
N TRP A 346 7.92 31.03 28.84
CA TRP A 346 8.59 31.22 27.55
C TRP A 346 9.62 30.13 27.22
N GLU A 347 9.65 29.02 27.98
CA GLU A 347 10.59 27.91 27.80
C GLU A 347 12.08 28.32 27.84
N LYS A 348 12.41 29.48 28.43
CA LYS A 348 13.80 29.93 28.61
C LYS A 348 14.38 29.37 29.90
N ILE A 349 14.50 28.04 29.97
CA ILE A 349 14.78 27.29 31.21
C ILE A 349 16.15 27.63 31.80
N ASP A 350 17.21 27.74 30.99
CA ASP A 350 18.54 28.10 31.48
C ASP A 350 18.57 29.49 32.11
N LYS A 351 17.89 30.46 31.47
CA LYS A 351 17.76 31.83 32.01
C LYS A 351 16.93 31.84 33.29
N ALA A 352 15.88 31.02 33.35
CA ALA A 352 15.05 30.90 34.55
C ALA A 352 15.83 30.33 35.73
N LEU A 353 16.64 29.28 35.50
CA LEU A 353 17.48 28.68 36.55
C LEU A 353 18.56 29.65 37.05
N ALA A 354 19.24 30.36 36.14
CA ALA A 354 20.23 31.36 36.50
C ALA A 354 19.61 32.52 37.32
N GLU A 355 18.41 32.98 36.95
CA GLU A 355 17.69 34.01 37.70
C GLU A 355 17.21 33.49 39.07
N ILE A 356 16.82 32.21 39.19
CA ILE A 356 16.49 31.59 40.49
C ILE A 356 17.70 31.65 41.43
N ASP A 357 18.89 31.27 40.95
CA ASP A 357 20.11 31.27 41.76
C ASP A 357 20.54 32.71 42.15
N ALA A 358 20.31 33.69 41.25
CA ALA A 358 20.52 35.10 41.54
C ALA A 358 19.56 35.62 42.62
N ILE A 359 18.28 35.25 42.56
CA ILE A 359 17.28 35.62 43.59
C ILE A 359 17.62 34.96 44.93
N GLU A 360 18.09 33.72 44.95
CA GLU A 360 18.56 33.06 46.18
C GLU A 360 19.72 33.85 46.83
N SER A 361 20.66 34.32 46.01
CA SER A 361 21.77 35.16 46.48
C SER A 361 21.29 36.53 46.99
N ARG A 362 20.28 37.15 46.36
CA ARG A 362 19.66 38.40 46.82
C ARG A 362 18.86 38.21 48.12
N LEU A 363 18.18 37.08 48.28
CA LEU A 363 17.49 36.70 49.52
C LEU A 363 18.48 36.65 50.69
N GLU A 364 19.62 35.97 50.53
CA GLU A 364 20.68 35.94 51.55
C GLU A 364 21.16 37.35 51.92
N ALA A 365 21.37 38.21 50.92
CA ALA A 365 21.80 39.60 51.13
C ALA A 365 20.77 40.41 51.92
N LEU A 366 19.48 40.33 51.58
CA LEU A 366 18.40 41.05 52.27
C LEU A 366 18.24 40.58 53.73
N THR A 367 18.26 39.28 53.97
CA THR A 367 18.17 38.70 55.32
C THR A 367 19.30 39.20 56.22
N LYS A 368 20.54 39.21 55.72
CA LYS A 368 21.69 39.71 56.47
C LYS A 368 21.68 41.24 56.65
N LEU A 369 21.23 42.00 55.65
CA LEU A 369 21.03 43.45 55.79
C LEU A 369 20.03 43.77 56.90
N ARG A 370 18.99 42.95 57.04
CA ARG A 370 18.02 43.06 58.12
C ARG A 370 18.63 42.78 59.50
N GLN A 371 19.50 41.77 59.61
CA GLN A 371 20.23 41.50 60.84
C GLN A 371 21.11 42.68 61.26
N ILE A 372 21.82 43.31 60.32
CA ILE A 372 22.61 44.53 60.58
C ILE A 372 21.70 45.68 61.03
N GLU A 373 20.57 45.91 60.35
CA GLU A 373 19.64 46.99 60.72
C GLU A 373 19.06 46.80 62.13
N ASN A 374 18.69 45.57 62.51
CA ASN A 374 18.20 45.26 63.85
C ASN A 374 19.28 45.55 64.92
N GLN A 375 20.53 45.18 64.66
CA GLN A 375 21.66 45.47 65.56
C GLN A 375 21.97 46.97 65.65
N LEU A 376 21.72 47.75 64.59
CA LEU A 376 21.88 49.21 64.60
C LEU A 376 20.75 49.92 65.35
N MET A 377 19.54 49.36 65.41
CA MET A 377 18.45 49.93 66.22
C MET A 377 18.76 49.85 67.72
N GLU A 378 19.48 48.83 68.18
CA GLU A 378 19.92 48.72 69.59
C GLU A 378 20.95 49.81 69.98
N VAL A 379 21.60 50.46 69.02
CA VAL A 379 22.67 51.45 69.20
C VAL A 379 22.14 52.89 69.25
N GLN A 380 20.85 53.11 69.02
CA GLN A 380 20.20 54.44 68.97
C GLN A 380 20.03 55.09 70.36
N GLU A 381 21.13 55.32 71.07
CA GLU A 381 21.18 56.29 72.19
C GLU A 381 21.56 57.69 71.69
N PRO A 382 21.12 58.79 72.35
CA PRO A 382 21.31 60.17 71.90
C PRO A 382 22.78 60.62 72.08
N SER A 383 23.65 60.15 71.19
CA SER A 383 25.06 60.52 71.13
C SER A 383 25.51 60.72 69.67
N HIS A 384 26.74 61.20 69.45
CA HIS A 384 27.33 61.32 68.11
C HIS A 384 27.37 59.98 67.34
N LEU A 385 27.30 58.84 68.05
CA LEU A 385 27.19 57.50 67.45
C LEU A 385 25.81 57.26 66.82
N GLY A 386 24.74 57.83 67.39
CA GLY A 386 23.38 57.74 66.84
C GLY A 386 23.25 58.41 65.46
N LYS A 387 23.99 59.49 65.20
CA LYS A 387 24.03 60.12 63.85
C LYS A 387 24.63 59.19 62.79
N ILE A 388 25.73 58.51 63.13
CA ILE A 388 26.39 57.54 62.23
C ILE A 388 25.49 56.32 61.99
N ALA A 389 24.82 55.84 63.04
CA ALA A 389 23.85 54.74 62.91
C ALA A 389 22.65 55.11 62.01
N LEU A 390 22.19 56.37 62.06
CA LEU A 390 21.09 56.87 61.21
C LEU A 390 21.52 57.04 59.75
N GLU A 391 22.75 57.48 59.49
CA GLU A 391 23.32 57.51 58.14
C GLU A 391 23.48 56.09 57.56
N LEU A 392 23.96 55.13 58.36
CA LEU A 392 24.04 53.71 57.99
C LEU A 392 22.67 53.11 57.67
N GLN A 393 21.63 53.43 58.44
CA GLN A 393 20.25 52.99 58.12
C GLN A 393 19.76 53.55 56.79
N LYS A 394 20.06 54.82 56.49
CA LYS A 394 19.72 55.43 55.20
C LYS A 394 20.43 54.71 54.05
N ASP A 395 21.68 54.31 54.26
CA ASP A 395 22.48 53.63 53.24
C ASP A 395 22.08 52.15 53.05
N ILE A 396 21.66 51.46 54.12
CA ILE A 396 21.01 50.14 54.06
C ILE A 396 19.71 50.24 53.25
N ALA A 397 18.88 51.26 53.48
CA ALA A 397 17.64 51.46 52.73
C ALA A 397 17.91 51.73 51.24
N LYS A 398 18.94 52.52 50.91
CA LYS A 398 19.38 52.70 49.51
C LYS A 398 19.84 51.39 48.88
N THR A 399 20.58 50.57 49.62
CA THR A 399 21.07 49.26 49.15
C THR A 399 19.92 48.31 48.84
N ARG A 400 18.89 48.25 49.70
CA ARG A 400 17.65 47.50 49.42
C ARG A 400 16.94 47.97 48.15
N ASN A 401 16.87 49.28 47.91
CA ASN A 401 16.28 49.82 46.68
C ASN A 401 17.11 49.42 45.43
N LEU A 402 18.44 49.42 45.53
CA LEU A 402 19.31 48.96 44.44
C LEU A 402 19.14 47.46 44.15
N ILE A 403 18.98 46.64 45.19
CA ILE A 403 18.62 45.22 45.05
C ILE A 403 17.24 45.09 44.37
N ALA A 404 16.25 45.88 44.78
CA ALA A 404 14.91 45.89 44.17
C ALA A 404 14.91 46.26 42.67
N GLN A 405 15.89 47.04 42.24
CA GLN A 405 16.12 47.42 40.85
C GLN A 405 16.98 46.41 40.07
N LYS A 406 17.40 45.30 40.71
CA LYS A 406 18.36 44.32 40.17
C LYS A 406 19.71 44.93 39.77
N ASN A 407 20.08 46.06 40.38
CA ASN A 407 21.37 46.71 40.13
C ASN A 407 22.40 46.21 41.15
N ASP A 408 22.75 44.93 41.04
CA ASP A 408 23.67 44.25 41.95
C ASP A 408 25.06 44.92 42.00
N PRO A 409 25.64 45.45 40.90
CA PRO A 409 26.91 46.19 40.95
C PRO A 409 26.85 47.49 41.77
N ALA A 410 25.75 48.24 41.66
CA ALA A 410 25.57 49.46 42.45
C ALA A 410 25.28 49.12 43.92
N ALA A 411 24.48 48.08 44.18
CA ALA A 411 24.23 47.59 45.53
C ALA A 411 25.54 47.13 46.20
N ASN A 412 26.40 46.44 45.45
CA ASN A 412 27.71 46.00 45.90
C ASN A 412 28.63 47.18 46.27
N LYS A 413 28.72 48.19 45.39
CA LYS A 413 29.46 49.43 45.69
C LYS A 413 28.95 50.12 46.95
N MET A 414 27.63 50.20 47.12
CA MET A 414 27.02 50.75 48.33
C MET A 414 27.35 49.92 49.57
N MET A 415 27.36 48.59 49.44
CA MET A 415 27.72 47.69 50.52
C MET A 415 29.17 47.86 50.98
N THR A 416 30.11 48.09 50.06
CA THR A 416 31.51 48.41 50.44
C THR A 416 31.61 49.73 51.22
N ALA A 417 30.73 50.69 50.96
CA ALA A 417 30.64 51.93 51.75
C ALA A 417 30.06 51.64 53.15
N ILE A 418 28.98 50.85 53.23
CA ILE A 418 28.38 50.39 54.50
C ILE A 418 29.42 49.62 55.34
N MET A 419 30.23 48.74 54.75
CA MET A 419 31.31 48.03 55.44
C MET A 419 32.33 49.01 56.04
N ARG A 420 32.74 50.02 55.28
CA ARG A 420 33.65 51.07 55.76
C ARG A 420 33.05 51.83 56.93
N ASP A 421 31.79 52.22 56.84
CA ASP A 421 31.12 53.01 57.87
C ASP A 421 30.80 52.20 59.13
N LEU A 422 30.47 50.91 58.97
CA LEU A 422 30.37 49.95 60.07
C LEU A 422 31.73 49.74 60.77
N SER A 423 32.82 49.67 60.01
CA SER A 423 34.17 49.55 60.58
C SER A 423 34.57 50.80 61.38
N ASN A 424 34.22 51.99 60.87
CA ASN A 424 34.44 53.27 61.54
C ASN A 424 33.61 53.36 62.83
N LEU A 425 32.35 52.90 62.79
CA LEU A 425 31.47 52.85 63.95
C LEU A 425 32.00 51.86 65.00
N HIS A 426 32.44 50.67 64.57
CA HIS A 426 33.05 49.68 65.45
C HIS A 426 34.31 50.21 66.13
N GLN A 427 35.22 50.85 65.38
CA GLN A 427 36.43 51.46 65.93
C GLN A 427 36.09 52.55 66.96
N LYS A 428 35.11 53.41 66.67
CA LYS A 428 34.66 54.48 67.59
C LYS A 428 33.99 53.91 68.84
N MET A 429 33.19 52.84 68.72
CA MET A 429 32.63 52.14 69.88
C MET A 429 33.71 51.52 70.75
N ASN A 430 34.74 50.91 70.15
CA ASN A 430 35.81 50.24 70.88
C ASN A 430 36.69 51.25 71.64
N ILE A 431 36.92 52.44 71.07
CA ILE A 431 37.61 53.55 71.74
C ILE A 431 36.83 54.06 72.96
N ASN A 432 35.49 54.01 72.92
CA ASN A 432 34.62 54.44 74.03
C ASN A 432 34.40 53.35 75.10
N LYS A 433 34.72 52.08 74.81
CA LYS A 433 34.47 50.89 75.64
C LYS A 433 35.69 50.41 76.45
N ASN A 434 36.49 51.32 77.02
CA ASN A 434 37.41 50.94 78.13
C ASN A 434 36.68 50.64 79.45
N LEU A 435 35.34 50.54 79.44
CA LEU A 435 34.50 50.04 80.53
C LEU A 435 33.33 49.24 79.94
N MET A 436 33.25 47.96 80.33
CA MET A 436 32.22 46.95 80.08
C MET A 436 32.38 46.00 78.87
N GLN A 437 32.38 44.74 79.26
CA GLN A 437 32.75 43.51 78.57
C GLN A 437 31.54 42.84 77.89
N ASN A 438 31.84 42.06 76.85
CA ASN A 438 31.00 41.03 76.23
C ASN A 438 29.67 41.45 75.58
N GLN A 439 29.77 41.89 74.32
CA GLN A 439 28.87 41.47 73.25
C GLN A 439 29.63 41.64 71.92
N SER A 440 29.84 40.52 71.22
CA SER A 440 30.52 40.46 69.94
C SER A 440 29.71 41.20 68.88
N PHE A 441 30.17 42.40 68.51
CA PHE A 441 29.64 43.19 67.41
C PHE A 441 30.05 42.52 66.08
N LEU A 442 29.18 41.66 65.53
CA LEU A 442 29.38 40.92 64.27
C LEU A 442 29.00 41.63 62.93
N PRO A 443 28.54 42.90 62.84
CA PRO A 443 28.11 43.50 61.57
C PRO A 443 29.13 43.48 60.44
N LEU A 444 30.44 43.47 60.72
CA LEU A 444 31.47 43.50 59.67
C LEU A 444 31.57 42.17 58.91
N GLU A 445 31.43 41.04 59.60
CA GLU A 445 31.42 39.69 59.00
C GLU A 445 30.11 39.44 58.22
N LEU A 446 28.99 39.93 58.75
CA LEU A 446 27.73 39.94 58.01
C LEU A 446 27.88 40.79 56.74
N ALA A 447 28.51 41.95 56.83
CA ALA A 447 28.67 42.87 55.72
C ALA A 447 29.58 42.33 54.60
N SER A 448 30.68 41.65 54.92
CA SER A 448 31.49 40.95 53.92
C SER A 448 30.72 39.82 53.25
N SER A 449 29.93 39.07 54.02
CA SER A 449 29.14 37.98 53.44
C SER A 449 27.96 38.46 52.57
N ILE A 450 27.45 39.68 52.79
CA ILE A 450 26.48 40.33 51.89
C ILE A 450 27.16 40.73 50.58
N ASN A 451 28.37 41.30 50.66
CA ASN A 451 29.17 41.67 49.50
C ASN A 451 29.42 40.45 48.58
N ASP A 452 29.76 39.30 49.17
CA ASP A 452 29.94 38.04 48.42
C ASP A 452 28.64 37.53 47.79
N SER A 453 27.52 37.59 48.50
CA SER A 453 26.20 37.22 47.96
C SER A 453 25.79 38.14 46.79
N LEU A 454 26.08 39.45 46.85
CA LEU A 454 25.79 40.39 45.76
C LEU A 454 26.69 40.18 44.54
N ILE A 455 27.98 39.88 44.73
CA ILE A 455 28.89 39.50 43.63
C ILE A 455 28.42 38.21 42.95
N ARG A 456 27.92 37.24 43.73
CA ARG A 456 27.37 36.00 43.19
C ARG A 456 26.09 36.28 42.38
N ALA A 457 25.18 37.10 42.91
CA ALA A 457 23.95 37.49 42.21
C ALA A 457 24.23 38.18 40.86
N ASP A 458 25.21 39.09 40.83
CA ASP A 458 25.61 39.81 39.61
C ASP A 458 26.11 38.86 38.51
N LYS A 459 26.99 37.90 38.89
CA LYS A 459 27.53 36.89 37.96
C LYS A 459 26.48 35.94 37.41
N LEU A 460 25.44 35.66 38.19
CA LEU A 460 24.37 34.72 37.85
C LEU A 460 23.23 35.40 37.08
N THR A 461 23.09 36.72 37.21
CA THR A 461 22.05 37.46 36.49
C THR A 461 22.37 37.44 35.00
N PRO A 462 21.48 36.89 34.15
CA PRO A 462 21.73 36.84 32.72
C PRO A 462 21.74 38.25 32.13
N HIS A 463 22.94 38.80 31.93
CA HIS A 463 23.14 40.03 31.20
C HIS A 463 22.98 39.72 29.70
N ASP A 464 22.19 40.49 28.98
CA ASP A 464 22.28 40.50 27.52
C ASP A 464 23.70 41.00 27.19
N LEU A 465 24.59 40.08 26.78
CA LEU A 465 26.01 40.34 26.57
C LEU A 465 26.22 41.57 25.67
N PRO A 466 27.15 42.50 26.02
CA PRO A 466 27.60 43.50 25.07
C PRO A 466 28.52 42.86 24.02
N GLN A 467 28.29 43.26 22.78
CA GLN A 467 29.06 43.01 21.57
C GLN A 467 30.59 43.07 21.81
N GLN A 468 31.26 41.92 21.68
CA GLN A 468 32.69 41.76 21.95
C GLN A 468 33.57 42.38 20.83
N SER A 469 34.73 42.93 21.21
CA SER A 469 35.51 43.92 20.46
C SER A 469 36.46 43.37 19.37
N ASN A 470 36.55 44.10 18.26
CA ASN A 470 37.18 43.77 16.96
C ASN A 470 38.73 43.68 16.87
N TRP A 471 39.49 43.55 17.96
CA TRP A 471 40.97 43.70 17.86
C TRP A 471 41.80 42.44 18.14
N GLU A 472 41.22 41.38 18.73
CA GLU A 472 41.94 40.12 18.98
C GLU A 472 41.95 39.16 17.77
N ILE A 473 41.24 39.51 16.68
CA ILE A 473 41.09 38.66 15.48
C ILE A 473 42.37 38.67 14.61
N HIS A 474 43.12 39.77 14.55
CA HIS A 474 44.15 39.91 13.50
C HIS A 474 45.49 39.20 13.75
N VAL A 475 45.78 38.68 14.95
CA VAL A 475 47.04 37.96 15.20
C VAL A 475 46.85 36.44 15.12
N GLN A 476 45.62 35.94 15.28
CA GLN A 476 45.29 34.53 15.01
C GLN A 476 45.10 34.23 13.52
N ASP A 477 44.70 35.21 12.71
CA ASP A 477 44.49 35.06 11.26
C ASP A 477 45.76 34.65 10.49
N PHE A 478 46.95 35.05 10.92
CA PHE A 478 48.19 34.71 10.21
C PHE A 478 48.71 33.29 10.53
N LEU A 479 48.41 32.75 11.71
CA LEU A 479 48.79 31.38 12.10
C LEU A 479 47.79 30.33 11.60
N VAL A 480 46.55 30.72 11.29
CA VAL A 480 45.52 29.86 10.66
C VAL A 480 45.72 29.73 9.14
N LEU A 481 46.36 30.71 8.50
CA LEU A 481 46.65 30.66 7.05
C LEU A 481 47.66 29.56 6.66
N LEU A 482 48.52 29.13 7.59
CA LEU A 482 49.58 28.15 7.34
C LEU A 482 49.20 26.70 7.68
N SER A 483 48.08 26.45 8.37
CA SER A 483 47.71 25.10 8.86
C SER A 483 46.44 24.48 8.27
N GLY A 484 45.68 25.18 7.42
CA GLY A 484 44.75 24.54 6.47
C GLY A 484 43.65 23.64 7.05
N VAL A 485 43.27 23.82 8.32
CA VAL A 485 42.10 23.20 8.95
C VAL A 485 41.59 24.20 10.01
N SER A 486 40.37 24.72 9.87
CA SER A 486 39.76 25.64 10.84
C SER A 486 38.33 25.21 11.17
N ASP A 487 38.09 24.99 12.46
CA ASP A 487 36.89 24.44 13.10
C ASP A 487 35.71 25.44 13.24
N ASP A 488 35.86 26.72 12.88
CA ASP A 488 34.81 27.72 13.14
C ASP A 488 33.66 27.77 12.11
N VAL A 489 33.80 27.11 10.96
CA VAL A 489 32.67 26.89 10.04
C VAL A 489 31.77 25.73 10.51
N ARG A 490 32.22 24.98 11.52
CA ARG A 490 31.59 23.73 11.99
C ARG A 490 30.66 23.89 13.19
N ILE A 491 30.48 25.08 13.75
CA ILE A 491 29.58 25.27 14.90
C ILE A 491 28.27 25.96 14.48
N GLY A 492 28.32 26.95 13.59
CA GLY A 492 27.11 27.63 13.07
C GLY A 492 26.35 26.85 12.00
N VAL A 493 27.05 26.29 11.00
CA VAL A 493 26.42 25.57 9.87
C VAL A 493 25.98 24.16 10.29
N THR A 494 26.71 23.52 11.21
CA THR A 494 26.43 22.14 11.64
C THR A 494 25.19 22.03 12.52
N VAL A 495 24.90 23.02 13.36
CA VAL A 495 23.70 23.01 14.22
C VAL A 495 22.44 23.41 13.45
N TRP A 496 22.52 24.38 12.52
CA TRP A 496 21.34 24.91 11.84
C TRP A 496 21.01 24.21 10.51
N MET A 497 21.99 23.67 9.78
CA MET A 497 21.77 23.05 8.46
C MET A 497 22.01 21.53 8.47
N ILE A 498 23.10 21.07 9.09
CA ILE A 498 23.48 19.64 9.04
C ILE A 498 22.59 18.77 9.91
N ARG A 499 22.23 19.22 11.13
CA ARG A 499 21.29 18.47 11.99
C ARG A 499 19.90 18.26 11.37
N PRO A 500 19.19 19.27 10.86
CA PRO A 500 17.89 19.04 10.23
C PRO A 500 18.02 18.21 8.96
N PHE A 501 19.08 18.42 8.16
CA PHE A 501 19.32 17.65 6.94
C PHE A 501 19.57 16.16 7.23
N LEU A 502 20.48 15.83 8.16
CA LEU A 502 20.70 14.44 8.60
C LEU A 502 19.42 13.82 9.18
N SER A 503 18.65 14.58 9.96
CA SER A 503 17.36 14.09 10.46
C SER A 503 16.36 13.83 9.34
N LEU A 504 16.36 14.64 8.28
CA LEU A 504 15.50 14.48 7.11
C LEU A 504 15.93 13.27 6.29
N THR A 505 17.24 13.11 6.03
CA THR A 505 17.79 11.95 5.33
C THR A 505 17.49 10.67 6.08
N LEU A 506 17.65 10.65 7.41
CA LEU A 506 17.28 9.52 8.25
C LEU A 506 15.78 9.23 8.17
N LEU A 507 14.92 10.27 8.22
CA LEU A 507 13.47 10.11 8.10
C LEU A 507 13.11 9.47 6.76
N ILE A 508 13.63 10.02 5.66
CA ILE A 508 13.39 9.50 4.30
C ILE A 508 13.89 8.06 4.19
N GLY A 509 15.11 7.78 4.65
CA GLY A 509 15.71 6.45 4.61
C GLY A 509 14.89 5.42 5.40
N LEU A 510 14.45 5.78 6.61
CA LEU A 510 13.57 4.95 7.43
C LEU A 510 12.24 4.73 6.69
N SER A 511 11.55 5.79 6.28
CA SER A 511 10.28 5.66 5.55
C SER A 511 10.40 4.80 4.30
N LEU A 512 11.50 4.88 3.54
CA LEU A 512 11.74 4.03 2.36
C LEU A 512 11.93 2.56 2.73
N VAL A 513 12.69 2.25 3.79
CA VAL A 513 12.86 0.87 4.28
C VAL A 513 11.53 0.31 4.79
N GLY A 514 10.76 1.10 5.53
CA GLY A 514 9.42 0.74 5.98
C GLY A 514 8.47 0.46 4.82
N LEU A 515 8.51 1.31 3.79
CA LEU A 515 7.70 1.14 2.58
C LEU A 515 8.13 -0.11 1.79
N GLY A 516 9.43 -0.36 1.62
CA GLY A 516 9.91 -1.59 0.97
C GLY A 516 9.43 -2.84 1.71
N SER A 517 9.70 -2.93 3.01
CA SER A 517 9.38 -4.10 3.81
C SER A 517 7.87 -4.33 3.97
N LEU A 518 7.08 -3.31 4.33
CA LEU A 518 5.67 -3.47 4.67
C LEU A 518 4.73 -3.36 3.47
N TYR A 519 5.08 -2.55 2.46
CA TYR A 519 4.22 -2.30 1.31
C TYR A 519 4.66 -3.06 0.04
N VAL A 520 5.96 -3.11 -0.28
CA VAL A 520 6.43 -3.79 -1.50
C VAL A 520 6.45 -5.30 -1.32
N ASP A 521 7.15 -5.77 -0.27
CA ASP A 521 7.42 -7.20 -0.06
C ASP A 521 6.24 -7.92 0.60
N ASN A 522 5.76 -7.39 1.73
CA ASN A 522 4.67 -8.01 2.49
C ASN A 522 3.28 -7.47 2.09
N GLY A 523 3.22 -6.31 1.44
CA GLY A 523 1.97 -5.59 1.11
C GLY A 523 1.33 -6.00 -0.22
N MET A 524 1.33 -7.29 -0.56
CA MET A 524 0.81 -7.79 -1.83
C MET A 524 -0.68 -7.46 -2.07
N THR A 525 -1.45 -7.31 -0.99
CA THR A 525 -2.87 -6.90 -0.98
C THR A 525 -3.09 -5.68 -0.11
N PHE A 526 -2.06 -4.84 0.06
CA PHE A 526 -2.10 -3.71 1.00
C PHE A 526 -3.34 -2.84 0.77
N GLY A 527 -4.07 -2.54 1.85
CA GLY A 527 -5.32 -1.79 1.83
C GLY A 527 -6.57 -2.65 1.92
N SER A 528 -6.45 -3.98 1.79
CA SER A 528 -7.57 -4.92 1.98
C SER A 528 -7.97 -5.06 3.45
N LYS A 529 -7.03 -4.82 4.40
CA LYS A 529 -7.30 -4.70 5.84
C LYS A 529 -6.87 -3.32 6.33
N PRO A 530 -7.69 -2.27 6.10
CA PRO A 530 -7.27 -0.89 6.35
C PRO A 530 -6.75 -0.68 7.78
N PHE A 531 -7.43 -1.22 8.80
CA PHE A 531 -7.00 -1.03 10.18
C PHE A 531 -5.62 -1.65 10.47
N SER A 532 -5.39 -2.94 10.15
CA SER A 532 -4.11 -3.59 10.44
C SER A 532 -2.97 -3.05 9.59
N ASP A 533 -3.24 -2.78 8.32
CA ASP A 533 -2.23 -2.37 7.35
C ASP A 533 -1.68 -0.98 7.70
N TYR A 534 -2.56 0.00 7.97
CA TYR A 534 -2.12 1.35 8.34
C TYR A 534 -1.57 1.43 9.77
N LEU A 535 -2.14 0.69 10.73
CA LEU A 535 -1.61 0.64 12.10
C LEU A 535 -0.21 0.02 12.13
N GLY A 536 0.05 -0.99 11.31
CA GLY A 536 1.38 -1.58 11.14
C GLY A 536 2.42 -0.55 10.67
N LEU A 537 2.05 0.33 9.73
CA LEU A 537 2.93 1.42 9.27
C LEU A 537 3.20 2.45 10.37
N ILE A 538 2.19 2.83 11.16
CA ILE A 538 2.36 3.76 12.29
C ILE A 538 3.32 3.15 13.33
N LEU A 539 3.08 1.90 13.72
CA LEU A 539 3.91 1.19 14.70
C LEU A 539 5.34 1.04 14.21
N TRP A 540 5.53 0.76 12.92
CA TRP A 540 6.85 0.75 12.30
C TRP A 540 7.52 2.11 12.43
N GLY A 541 6.83 3.20 12.08
CA GLY A 541 7.39 4.56 12.15
C GLY A 541 7.84 4.95 13.56
N ILE A 542 7.05 4.61 14.57
CA ILE A 542 7.40 4.86 15.98
C ILE A 542 8.60 3.98 16.40
N SER A 543 8.56 2.69 16.08
CA SER A 543 9.61 1.73 16.48
C SER A 543 10.94 2.01 15.80
N ALA A 544 10.91 2.37 14.52
CA ALA A 544 12.07 2.74 13.72
C ALA A 544 12.78 3.96 14.31
N ASP A 545 12.01 4.96 14.74
CA ASP A 545 12.57 6.15 15.39
C ASP A 545 13.18 5.79 16.76
N ILE A 546 12.52 4.97 17.59
CA ILE A 546 13.08 4.46 18.85
C ILE A 546 14.40 3.69 18.62
N ALA A 547 14.44 2.79 17.63
CA ALA A 547 15.61 2.00 17.31
C ALA A 547 16.78 2.86 16.82
N SER A 548 16.50 3.87 15.98
CA SER A 548 17.53 4.80 15.48
C SER A 548 18.24 5.56 16.61
N ARG A 549 17.52 5.85 17.71
CA ARG A 549 18.06 6.54 18.89
C ARG A 549 19.03 5.66 19.67
N ASN A 550 18.73 4.37 19.85
CA ASN A 550 19.60 3.44 20.58
C ASN A 550 20.94 3.21 19.88
N LEU A 551 20.95 3.25 18.54
CA LEU A 551 22.20 3.20 17.76
C LEU A 551 23.03 4.47 17.96
N SER A 552 22.40 5.65 17.99
CA SER A 552 23.11 6.92 18.22
C SER A 552 23.69 7.06 19.65
N SER A 553 23.01 6.50 20.66
CA SER A 553 23.49 6.58 22.06
C SER A 553 24.69 5.65 22.32
N LEU A 554 24.79 4.53 21.59
CA LEU A 554 25.95 3.64 21.64
C LEU A 554 27.21 4.29 21.03
N GLN A 555 27.06 5.12 20.00
CA GLN A 555 28.17 5.83 19.39
C GLN A 555 28.75 6.89 20.34
N ASN A 556 27.91 7.68 21.02
CA ASN A 556 28.37 8.67 22.00
C ASN A 556 29.05 8.04 23.23
N ARG A 557 28.68 6.81 23.62
CA ARG A 557 29.30 6.13 24.77
C ARG A 557 30.67 5.53 24.46
N SER A 558 31.00 5.35 23.18
CA SER A 558 32.33 4.88 22.75
C SER A 558 33.36 6.01 22.75
N THR A 559 32.98 7.21 22.30
CA THR A 559 33.86 8.39 22.29
C THR A 559 34.22 8.89 23.70
N ASP A 560 33.34 8.71 24.68
CA ASP A 560 33.58 9.10 26.09
C ASP A 560 34.50 8.11 26.85
N LYS A 561 34.68 6.91 26.29
CA LYS A 561 35.60 5.91 26.83
C LYS A 561 37.03 6.08 26.31
N ASP A 562 37.19 6.64 25.12
CA ASP A 562 38.50 6.88 24.51
C ASP A 562 39.17 8.18 25.00
N SER A 563 38.40 9.15 25.53
CA SER A 563 38.94 10.37 26.15
C SER A 563 39.43 10.19 27.58
N ASN A 564 39.19 9.02 28.21
CA ASN A 564 39.63 8.70 29.56
C ASN A 564 40.86 7.77 29.59
N LEU A 565 41.55 7.61 28.47
CA LEU A 565 42.79 6.83 28.35
C LEU A 565 43.90 7.67 27.70
N THR A 566 44.37 8.69 28.43
CA THR A 566 45.77 9.14 28.32
C THR A 566 46.29 9.42 29.74
N PRO A 567 47.48 8.91 30.11
CA PRO A 567 48.02 9.00 31.48
C PRO A 567 48.41 10.41 31.91
#